data_AF-A0A0P6WXC8-F1
#
_entry.id   AF-A0A0P6WXC8-F1
#
_cell.length_a   1.000
_cell.length_b   1.000
_cell.length_c   1.000
_cell.angle_alpha   90.00
_cell.angle_beta   90.00
_cell.angle_gamma   90.00
#
_symmetry.space_group_name_H-M   'P 1'
#
loop_
_entity.id
_entity.type
_entity.pdbx_description
1 polymer ?
#
loop_
_entity_poly.entity_id
_entity_poly.type
_entity_poly.pdbx_seq_one_letter_code
_entity_poly.pdbx_strand_id
1 'polypeptide(L)' 'MRPEVGEIVRIGKSTFVVILVSDLGDDRWVVWLRLLGRGKRRYTTHAWRSASGQIVYGEPLQAVPSFR' A
#
# COMPACT_ATOMS: atom_id res chain seq x y z
N MET A 1 8.58 9.51 -9.19
CA MET A 1 7.22 9.51 -8.58
C MET A 1 7.15 8.40 -7.54
N ARG A 2 6.70 8.66 -6.31
CA ARG A 2 6.62 7.67 -5.21
C ARG A 2 5.16 7.54 -4.73
N PRO A 3 4.77 6.46 -4.03
CA PRO A 3 3.46 6.40 -3.38
C PRO A 3 3.28 7.56 -2.39
N GLU A 4 2.08 8.09 -2.27
CA GLU A 4 1.79 9.22 -1.38
C GLU A 4 0.71 8.89 -0.36
N VAL A 5 0.85 9.44 0.85
CA VAL A 5 -0.21 9.33 1.87
C VAL A 5 -1.45 10.08 1.40
N GLY A 6 -2.61 9.42 1.48
CA GLY A 6 -3.88 9.94 0.96
C GLY A 6 -4.18 9.50 -0.47
N GLU A 7 -3.21 8.91 -1.19
CA GLU A 7 -3.43 8.35 -2.52
C GLU A 7 -4.48 7.23 -2.48
N ILE A 8 -5.42 7.25 -3.43
CA ILE A 8 -6.41 6.19 -3.63
C ILE A 8 -5.87 5.23 -4.68
N VAL A 9 -5.68 3.98 -4.29
CA VAL A 9 -5.11 2.95 -5.16
C VAL A 9 -6.07 1.79 -5.32
N ARG A 10 -6.12 1.21 -6.52
CA ARG A 10 -6.87 0.00 -6.81
C ARG A 10 -5.90 -1.17 -6.95
N ILE A 11 -6.03 -2.17 -6.09
CA ILE A 11 -5.19 -3.37 -6.12
C ILE A 11 -6.12 -4.57 -6.28
N GLY A 12 -6.02 -5.23 -7.43
CA GLY A 12 -7.00 -6.23 -7.85
C GLY A 12 -8.41 -5.63 -7.92
N LYS A 13 -9.36 -6.24 -7.20
CA LYS A 13 -10.77 -5.81 -7.15
C LYS A 13 -11.08 -4.80 -6.04
N SER A 14 -10.11 -4.49 -5.19
CA SER A 14 -10.30 -3.69 -3.99
C SER A 14 -9.70 -2.30 -4.15
N THR A 15 -10.33 -1.32 -3.49
CA THR A 15 -9.87 0.07 -3.45
C THR A 15 -9.35 0.39 -2.05
N PHE A 16 -8.19 1.03 -1.97
CA PHE A 16 -7.53 1.37 -0.72
C PHE A 16 -7.14 2.84 -0.70
N VAL A 17 -6.99 3.38 0.50
CA VAL A 17 -6.26 4.65 0.72
C VAL A 17 -4.92 4.33 1.36
N VAL A 18 -3.86 4.94 0.84
CA VAL A 18 -2.53 4.89 1.43
C VAL A 18 -2.52 5.70 2.72
N ILE A 19 -2.14 5.08 3.84
CA ILE A 19 -2.13 5.72 5.16
C ILE A 19 -0.73 5.89 5.74
N LEU A 20 0.26 5.13 5.25
CA LEU A 20 1.67 5.28 5.61
C LEU A 20 2.53 4.72 4.48
N VAL A 21 3.67 5.36 4.22
CA VAL A 21 4.68 4.91 3.27
C VAL A 21 6.02 4.88 3.98
N SER A 22 6.68 3.73 3.98
CA SER A 22 8.05 3.56 4.46
C SER A 22 8.96 3.31 3.27
N ASP A 23 10.00 4.13 3.13
CA ASP A 23 11.02 3.97 2.09
C ASP A 23 11.99 2.83 2.46
N LEU A 24 12.25 1.94 1.49
CA LEU A 24 13.22 0.86 1.62
C LEU A 24 14.48 1.10 0.78
N GLY A 25 14.56 2.20 0.02
CA GLY A 25 15.60 2.43 -0.99
C GLY A 25 15.32 1.68 -2.30
N ASP A 26 16.18 1.90 -3.30
CA ASP A 26 16.15 1.22 -4.59
C ASP A 26 14.78 1.24 -5.30
N ASP A 27 14.07 2.37 -5.23
CA ASP A 27 12.72 2.52 -5.78
C ASP A 27 11.72 1.48 -5.23
N ARG A 28 11.85 1.12 -3.94
CA ARG A 28 10.95 0.19 -3.22
C ARG A 28 10.43 0.82 -1.93
N TRP A 29 9.19 0.45 -1.58
CA TRP A 29 8.49 0.95 -0.39
C TRP A 29 7.68 -0.16 0.29
N VAL A 30 7.45 -0.02 1.59
CA VAL A 30 6.35 -0.69 2.29
C VAL A 30 5.22 0.32 2.44
N VAL A 31 4.02 -0.06 1.99
CA VAL A 31 2.86 0.81 1.99
C VAL A 31 1.79 0.22 2.90
N TRP A 32 1.33 1.01 3.87
CA TRP A 32 0.18 0.68 4.68
C TRP A 32 -1.07 1.24 4.03
N LEU A 33 -2.10 0.42 4.02
CA LEU A 33 -3.33 0.65 3.30
C LEU A 33 -4.51 0.52 4.26
N ARG A 34 -5.54 1.32 4.02
CA ARG A 34 -6.87 1.11 4.60
C ARG A 34 -7.84 0.81 3.49
N LEU A 35 -8.61 -0.27 3.63
CA LEU A 35 -9.64 -0.63 2.67
C LEU A 35 -10.75 0.45 2.68
N LEU A 36 -11.12 0.94 1.49
CA LEU A 36 -12.24 1.85 1.30
C LEU A 36 -13.52 1.01 1.11
N GLY A 37 -14.44 1.08 2.08
CA GLY A 37 -15.69 0.31 2.08
C GLY A 37 -16.09 -0.20 3.47
N ARG A 38 -16.82 -1.33 3.52
CA ARG A 38 -17.26 -1.94 4.78
C ARG A 38 -16.08 -2.54 5.55
N GLY A 39 -15.66 -1.84 6.61
CA GLY A 39 -14.67 -2.30 7.58
C GLY A 39 -13.44 -1.40 7.67
N LYS A 40 -12.92 -1.18 8.89
CA LYS A 40 -11.70 -0.40 9.14
C LYS A 40 -10.43 -1.26 9.10
N ARG A 41 -10.40 -2.27 8.22
CA ARG A 41 -9.27 -3.22 8.12
C ARG A 41 -8.04 -2.50 7.54
N ARG A 42 -6.89 -2.76 8.16
CA ARG A 42 -5.59 -2.25 7.73
C ARG A 42 -4.85 -3.38 7.02
N TYR A 43 -4.11 -3.00 6.00
CA TYR A 43 -3.31 -3.89 5.18
C TYR A 43 -1.91 -3.30 5.01
N THR A 44 -0.97 -4.13 4.62
CA THR A 44 0.37 -3.72 4.20
C THR A 44 0.74 -4.43 2.91
N THR A 45 1.52 -3.78 2.07
CA THR A 45 2.07 -4.40 0.86
C THR A 45 3.39 -3.75 0.47
N HIS A 46 4.16 -4.45 -0.37
CA HIS A 46 5.31 -3.86 -1.03
C HIS A 46 4.84 -3.05 -2.25
N ALA A 47 5.50 -1.92 -2.50
CA ALA A 47 5.38 -1.18 -3.75
C ALA A 47 6.76 -0.96 -4.35
N TRP A 48 6.85 -0.91 -5.68
CA TRP A 48 8.11 -0.65 -6.38
C TRP A 48 7.87 0.10 -7.69
N ARG A 49 8.91 0.76 -8.19
CA ARG A 49 8.88 1.34 -9.54
C ARG A 49 9.15 0.24 -10.57
N SER A 50 8.27 0.11 -11.56
CA SER A 50 8.50 -0.75 -12.72
C SER A 50 9.55 -0.14 -13.67
N ALA A 51 10.02 -0.94 -14.63
CA ALA A 51 10.88 -0.45 -15.71
C ALA A 51 10.22 0.66 -16.56
N SER A 52 8.89 0.72 -16.63
CA SER A 52 8.13 1.79 -17.30
C SER A 52 7.95 3.05 -16.44
N GLY A 53 8.52 3.09 -15.23
CA GLY A 53 8.45 4.22 -14.32
C GLY A 53 7.18 4.29 -13.46
N GLN A 54 6.22 3.38 -13.69
CA GLN A 54 4.96 3.27 -12.94
C GLN A 54 5.18 2.66 -11.57
N ILE A 55 4.34 3.00 -10.60
CA ILE A 55 4.33 2.33 -9.30
C ILE A 55 3.46 1.08 -9.40
N VAL A 56 4.01 -0.06 -8.98
CA VAL A 56 3.32 -1.34 -8.88
C VAL A 56 3.18 -1.70 -7.41
N TYR A 57 2.01 -2.20 -7.02
CA TYR A 57 1.73 -2.68 -5.68
C TYR A 57 1.63 -4.21 -5.70
N GLY A 58 2.23 -4.85 -4.71
CA GLY A 58 2.09 -6.27 -4.47
C GLY A 58 0.72 -6.64 -3.92
N GLU A 59 0.57 -7.90 -3.54
CA GLU A 59 -0.64 -8.36 -2.89
C GLU A 59 -0.78 -7.74 -1.48
N PRO A 60 -1.95 -7.18 -1.11
CA PRO A 60 -2.17 -6.65 0.23
C PRO A 60 -2.34 -7.75 1.27
N LEU A 61 -1.47 -7.77 2.28
CA LEU A 61 -1.58 -8.66 3.43
C LEU A 61 -2.33 -7.93 4.56
N GLN A 62 -3.32 -8.58 5.17
CA GLN A 62 -4.05 -7.99 6.28
C GLN A 62 -3.08 -7.79 7.47
N ALA A 63 -2.95 -6.55 7.93
CA ALA A 63 -2.13 -6.25 9.08
C ALA A 63 -2.83 -6.78 10.33
N VAL A 64 -2.18 -7.72 11.03
CA VAL A 64 -2.63 -8.18 12.34
C VAL A 64 -2.29 -7.08 13.35
N PRO A 65 -3.23 -6.64 14.21
CA PRO A 65 -2.89 -5.75 15.31
C PRO A 65 -1.80 -6.42 16.14
N SER A 66 -0.68 -5.75 16.39
CA SER A 66 0.25 -6.23 17.41
C SER A 66 -0.49 -6.25 18.74
N PHE A 67 -0.64 -7.43 19.33
CA PHE A 67 -1.06 -7.54 20.72
C PHE A 67 0.02 -6.85 21.57
N ARG A 68 -0.35 -5.75 22.22
CA ARG A 68 0.41 -5.17 23.32
C ARG A 68 -0.06 -5.78 24.61
#